data_AF-A0A4Y2QAK7-F1
#
_entry.id   AF-A0A4Y2QAK7-F1
#
_cell.length_a   1.000
_cell.length_b   1.000
_cell.length_c   1.000
_cell.angle_alpha   90.00
_cell.angle_beta   90.00
_cell.angle_gamma   90.00
#
_symmetry.space_group_name_H-M   'P 1'
#
loop_
_entity.id
_entity.type
_entity.pdbx_description
1 polymer ?
#
loop_
_entity_poly.entity_id
_entity_poly.type
_entity_poly.pdbx_seq_one_letter_code
_entity_poly.pdbx_strand_id
1 'polypeptide(L)'
;MVQRLTYRRRLCYNTQSNRVKISKTPGGRLVYLYPGKPGKVPRCGDCHLRLRGSDSRQQRLLLLADLIKVQEHNNQKLNSE
;
A
#
# COMPACT_ATOMS: atom_id res chain seq x y z
N MET A 1 -22.69 20.46 19.21
CA MET A 1 -21.23 20.23 19.09
C MET A 1 -20.98 19.11 18.08
N VAL A 2 -19.97 19.22 17.22
CA VAL A 2 -19.62 18.17 16.22
C VAL A 2 -18.72 17.11 16.84
N GLN A 3 -18.79 15.86 16.36
CA GLN A 3 -17.92 14.79 16.84
C GLN A 3 -16.46 15.04 16.39
N ARG A 4 -15.57 15.32 17.36
CA ARG A 4 -14.13 15.47 17.15
C ARG A 4 -13.43 14.11 17.16
N LEU A 5 -12.25 14.05 16.52
CA LEU A 5 -11.51 12.81 16.33
C LEU A 5 -10.08 12.92 16.87
N THR A 6 -9.58 11.82 17.41
CA THR A 6 -8.20 11.64 17.85
C THR A 6 -7.49 10.62 16.98
N TYR A 7 -6.19 10.80 16.76
CA TYR A 7 -5.40 9.80 16.05
C TYR A 7 -5.39 8.48 16.86
N ARG A 8 -5.56 7.36 16.16
CA ARG A 8 -5.54 6.01 16.76
C ARG A 8 -4.13 5.43 16.85
N ARG A 9 -3.18 5.96 16.07
CA ARG A 9 -1.76 5.61 16.12
C ARG A 9 -1.03 6.47 17.16
N ARG A 10 0.08 5.96 17.69
CA ARG A 10 0.98 6.70 18.60
C ARG A 10 1.62 7.93 17.94
N LEU A 11 1.72 7.96 16.61
CA LEU A 11 2.28 9.09 15.87
C LEU A 11 1.28 10.26 15.85
N CYS A 12 1.63 11.33 16.57
CA CYS A 12 0.78 12.51 16.72
C CYS A 12 0.90 13.53 15.57
N TYR A 13 1.95 13.44 14.76
CA TYR A 13 2.26 14.43 13.73
C TYR A 13 1.56 14.15 12.39
N ASN A 14 1.27 15.21 11.64
CA ASN A 14 0.72 15.13 10.29
C ASN A 14 1.84 14.88 9.25
N THR A 15 2.38 13.67 9.26
CA THR A 15 3.39 13.24 8.28
C THR A 15 2.74 12.54 7.09
N GLN A 16 3.46 12.44 5.97
CA GLN A 16 2.93 11.78 4.76
C GLN A 16 2.56 10.30 4.96
N SER A 17 3.20 9.60 5.90
CA SER A 17 2.86 8.22 6.27
C SER A 17 1.66 8.13 7.22
N ASN A 18 1.30 9.24 7.87
CA ASN A 18 0.19 9.35 8.82
C ASN A 18 -1.03 10.08 8.22
N ARG A 19 -1.17 10.06 6.89
CA ARG A 19 -2.35 10.61 6.22
C ARG A 19 -3.61 9.88 6.70
N VAL A 20 -4.66 10.64 6.96
CA VAL A 20 -5.95 10.12 7.45
C VAL A 20 -7.08 10.37 6.47
N LYS A 21 -8.07 9.46 6.45
CA LYS A 21 -9.38 9.65 5.80
C LYS A 21 -10.46 9.50 6.87
N ILE A 22 -11.38 10.46 6.94
CA ILE A 22 -12.53 10.38 7.84
C ILE A 22 -13.60 9.54 7.16
N SER A 23 -14.12 8.55 7.88
CA SER A 23 -15.25 7.72 7.42
C SER A 23 -16.31 7.65 8.51
N LYS A 24 -17.58 7.60 8.11
CA LYS A 24 -18.68 7.25 9.00
C LYS A 24 -18.76 5.73 9.06
N THR A 25 -18.66 5.16 10.25
CA THR A 25 -18.88 3.74 10.44
C THR A 25 -20.38 3.45 10.49
N PRO A 26 -20.80 2.19 10.23
CA PRO A 26 -22.21 1.79 10.36
C PRO A 26 -22.81 2.10 11.74
N GLY A 27 -22.00 2.08 12.80
CA GLY A 27 -22.40 2.48 14.16
C GLY A 27 -22.55 4.00 14.37
N GLY A 28 -22.58 4.80 13.31
CA GLY A 28 -22.83 6.24 13.37
C GLY A 28 -21.67 7.08 13.92
N ARG A 29 -20.48 6.50 14.09
CA ARG A 29 -19.30 7.19 14.63
C ARG A 29 -18.38 7.64 13.49
N LEU A 30 -17.83 8.85 13.59
CA LEU A 30 -16.71 9.26 12.75
C LEU A 30 -15.44 8.56 13.23
N VAL A 31 -14.66 8.00 12.30
CA VAL A 31 -13.40 7.30 12.60
C VAL A 31 -12.34 7.63 11.55
N TYR A 32 -11.09 7.79 11.99
CA TYR A 32 -9.93 7.86 11.10
C TYR A 32 -9.54 6.48 10.56
N LEU A 33 -9.46 6.40 9.24
CA LEU A 33 -8.78 5.34 8.51
C LEU A 33 -7.40 5.83 8.07
N TYR A 34 -6.43 4.92 8.08
CA TYR A 34 -5.04 5.21 7.73
C TYR A 34 -4.68 4.59 6.37
N PRO A 35 -4.95 5.28 5.25
CA PRO A 35 -4.41 4.86 3.97
C PRO A 35 -2.89 4.95 3.98
N GLY A 36 -2.23 3.99 3.32
CA GLY A 36 -0.81 4.09 3.03
C GLY A 36 -0.50 5.22 2.04
N LYS A 37 0.80 5.48 1.83
CA LYS A 37 1.24 6.39 0.78
C LYS A 37 0.75 5.88 -0.59
N PRO A 38 0.20 6.75 -1.45
CA PRO A 38 -0.19 6.34 -2.79
C PRO A 38 1.04 5.90 -3.58
N GLY A 39 0.93 4.76 -4.27
CA GLY A 39 1.97 4.31 -5.21
C GLY A 39 2.10 5.28 -6.38
N LYS A 40 3.31 5.41 -6.92
CA LYS A 40 3.54 6.15 -8.17
C LYS A 40 3.28 5.21 -9.36
N VAL A 41 2.60 5.72 -10.39
CA VAL A 41 2.44 4.99 -11.66
C VAL A 41 3.83 4.90 -12.31
N PRO A 42 4.25 3.73 -12.82
CA PRO A 42 5.55 3.60 -13.46
C PRO A 42 5.60 4.47 -14.72
N ARG A 43 6.78 5.00 -14.97
CA ARG A 43 7.07 5.85 -16.13
C ARG A 43 8.07 5.15 -17.02
N CYS A 44 8.03 5.46 -18.31
CA CYS A 44 9.06 5.05 -19.26
C CYS A 44 10.42 5.62 -18.82
N GLY A 45 11.47 4.80 -18.87
CA GLY A 45 12.83 5.18 -18.49
C GLY A 45 13.38 6.34 -19.32
N ASP A 46 13.14 6.30 -20.63
CA ASP A 46 13.71 7.27 -21.57
C ASP A 46 12.78 8.46 -21.81
N CYS A 47 11.49 8.19 -22.06
CA CYS A 47 10.52 9.23 -22.44
C CYS A 47 9.84 9.89 -21.22
N HIS A 48 9.97 9.32 -20.02
CA HIS A 48 9.32 9.77 -18.77
C HIS A 48 7.78 9.91 -18.80
N LEU A 49 7.16 9.41 -19.86
CA LEU A 49 5.72 9.31 -20.04
C LEU A 49 5.14 8.23 -19.13
N ARG A 50 3.89 8.40 -18.72
CA ARG A 50 3.16 7.40 -17.92
C ARG A 50 2.89 6.18 -18.80
N LEU A 51 3.25 5.00 -18.30
CA LEU A 51 2.97 3.75 -19.02
C LEU A 51 1.48 3.44 -18.94
N ARG A 52 0.82 3.38 -20.10
CA ARG A 52 -0.62 3.07 -20.20
C ARG A 52 -0.84 1.60 -19.84
N GLY A 53 -1.94 1.30 -19.15
CA GLY A 53 -2.28 -0.07 -18.73
C GLY A 53 -1.55 -0.60 -17.49
N SER A 54 -0.66 0.20 -16.89
CA SER A 54 0.05 -0.17 -15.67
C SER A 54 -0.55 0.53 -14.45
N ASP A 55 -0.98 -0.25 -13.46
CA ASP A 55 -1.55 0.28 -12.21
C ASP A 55 -0.47 0.46 -11.13
N SER A 56 -0.48 1.60 -10.47
CA SER A 56 0.46 1.93 -9.38
C SER A 56 0.37 1.02 -8.15
N ARG A 57 -0.68 0.20 -8.05
CA ARG A 57 -0.90 -0.74 -6.93
C ARG A 57 0.00 -1.97 -7.00
N GLN A 58 0.45 -2.34 -8.19
CA GLN A 58 1.18 -3.59 -8.41
C GLN A 58 2.59 -3.59 -7.78
N GLN A 59 3.24 -2.42 -7.61
CA GLN A 59 4.62 -2.35 -7.12
C GLN A 59 4.85 -2.90 -5.71
N ARG A 60 3.85 -2.87 -4.82
CA ARG A 60 3.99 -3.39 -3.45
C ARG A 60 3.70 -4.88 -3.31
N LEU A 61 2.84 -5.42 -4.17
CA LEU A 61 2.44 -6.83 -4.14
C LEU A 61 3.40 -7.71 -4.97
N LEU A 62 3.98 -7.16 -6.04
CA LEU A 62 4.91 -7.90 -6.91
C LEU A 62 6.18 -8.34 -6.17
N LEU A 63 6.74 -7.50 -5.28
CA LEU A 63 7.93 -7.87 -4.49
C LEU A 63 7.70 -9.09 -3.58
N LEU A 64 6.47 -9.32 -3.10
CA LEU A 64 6.15 -10.52 -2.33
C LEU A 64 5.91 -11.74 -3.23
N ALA A 65 5.29 -11.54 -4.40
CA ALA A 65 5.03 -12.61 -5.35
C ALA A 65 6.32 -13.14 -6.00
N ASP A 66 7.30 -12.27 -6.26
CA ASP A 66 8.59 -12.66 -6.86
C ASP A 66 9.44 -13.48 -5.88
N LEU A 67 9.38 -13.17 -4.58
CA LEU A 67 10.06 -13.97 -3.54
C LEU A 67 9.44 -15.37 -3.38
N ILE A 68 8.11 -15.50 -3.48
CA ILE A 68 7.42 -16.80 -3.40
C ILE A 68 7.85 -17.71 -4.55
N LYS A 69 7.92 -17.18 -5.78
CA LYS A 69 8.36 -17.96 -6.97
C LYS A 69 9.80 -18.46 -6.84
N VAL A 70 10.71 -17.61 -6.32
CA VAL A 70 12.11 -18.02 -6.09
C VAL A 70 12.19 -19.12 -5.02
N GLN A 71 11.38 -19.05 -3.98
CA GLN A 71 11.35 -20.03 -2.90
C GLN A 71 10.77 -21.38 -3.39
N GLU A 72 9.71 -21.37 -4.21
CA GLU A 72 9.18 -22.58 -4.87
C GLU A 72 10.21 -23.21 -5.80
N HIS A 73 10.93 -22.41 -6.60
CA HIS A 73 11.93 -22.91 -7.54
C HIS A 73 13.16 -23.50 -6.82
N ASN A 74 13.53 -22.97 -5.65
CA ASN A 74 14.60 -23.51 -4.80
C ASN A 74 14.13 -24.79 -4.08
N ASN A 75 12.88 -24.86 -3.62
CA ASN A 75 12.30 -26.06 -3.02
C ASN A 75 12.17 -27.21 -4.02
N GLN A 76 11.89 -26.93 -5.30
CA GLN A 76 11.89 -27.95 -6.36
C GLN A 76 13.29 -28.53 -6.58
N LYS A 77 14.33 -27.70 -6.56
CA LYS A 77 15.73 -28.14 -6.74
C LYS A 77 16.21 -29.03 -5.58
N LEU A 78 15.82 -28.72 -4.35
CA LEU A 78 16.16 -29.52 -3.16
C LEU A 78 15.46 -30.90 -3.10
N ASN A 79 14.36 -31.09 -3.82
CA ASN A 79 13.63 -32.37 -3.88
C ASN A 79 14.02 -33.22 -5.11
N SER A 80 14.88 -32.68 -6.00
CA SER A 80 15.40 -33.38 -7.19
C SER A 80 16.85 -33.86 -7.02
N GLU A 81 17.49 -33.51 -5.90
CA GLU A 81 18.73 -34.09 -5.38
C GLU A 81 18.39 -35.18 -4.35
#